data_AF-A0A1L7UYC7-F1
#
_entry.id   AF-A0A1L7UYC7-F1
#
_cell.length_a   1.000
_cell.length_b   1.000
_cell.length_c   1.000
_cell.angle_alpha   90.00
_cell.angle_beta   90.00
_cell.angle_gamma   90.00
#
_symmetry.space_group_name_H-M   'P 1'
#
loop_
_entity.id
_entity.type
_entity.pdbx_description
1 polymer ?
#
loop_
_entity_poly.entity_id
_entity_poly.type
_entity_poly.pdbx_seq_one_letter_code
_entity_poly.pdbx_strand_id
1 'polypeptide(L)'
;MDENSYFYESWTKSQPCVELSSYVRPDDAGSILPWPYTLAWFLVHFLITLIRVHRWERVQALSIILAIITVWFQLQAYTNSVHPESVLMWMPIFVVLDIGAMMQLAFLIIENSGFRPLVQALPMTFNGKNHREIRSAADDQQVDESLDLVGRAWITSIAALLGILLLVIQVFGLAMAAIGSQNKNVTADWCSTQFTRALAVESGCELYNVTASSSQGIGCITLKGYEQYTWLTTSIIIISLSLIFEVFDLVILSLVRGTTRWRGVKMKRPWFTMFSGNIVLLVLIIVGVFQCQHLPKKIDQSVTVFEYQKELGQSVTSIARLTPYGVRGAVIGWTDGFLQSWGETYTPKSY
;
A
#
# COMPACT_ATOMS: atom_id res chain seq x y z
N MET A 1 21.71 45.66 5.20
CA MET A 1 21.58 45.17 6.58
C MET A 1 21.39 43.69 6.45
N ASP A 2 22.40 42.91 6.82
CA ASP A 2 22.53 41.51 6.47
C ASP A 2 21.59 40.65 7.33
N GLU A 3 20.71 39.86 6.71
CA GLU A 3 19.85 38.89 7.40
C GLU A 3 20.64 38.03 8.40
N ASN A 4 21.89 37.69 8.07
CA ASN A 4 22.78 36.90 8.91
C ASN A 4 23.07 37.49 10.29
N SER A 5 23.01 38.83 10.48
CA SER A 5 23.30 39.42 11.80
C SER A 5 22.18 39.19 12.81
N TYR A 6 20.93 39.10 12.35
CA TYR A 6 19.77 38.85 13.23
C TYR A 6 19.70 37.40 13.71
N PHE A 7 20.17 36.44 12.90
CA PHE A 7 20.22 35.03 13.29
C PHE A 7 21.19 34.77 14.47
N TYR A 8 22.34 35.45 14.49
CA TYR A 8 23.38 35.26 15.52
C TYR A 8 22.98 35.78 16.92
N GLU A 9 22.33 36.95 17.01
CA GLU A 9 21.90 37.51 18.30
C GLU A 9 20.82 36.64 18.96
N SER A 10 19.91 36.10 18.16
CA SER A 10 18.80 35.26 18.63
C SER A 10 19.29 33.98 19.32
N TRP A 11 20.33 33.34 18.78
CA TRP A 11 20.92 32.09 19.29
C TRP A 11 21.34 32.14 20.77
N THR A 12 21.71 33.31 21.30
CA THR A 12 22.18 33.46 22.70
C THR A 12 21.06 33.58 23.75
N LYS A 13 19.79 33.71 23.32
CA LYS A 13 18.62 33.90 24.20
C LYS A 13 17.48 32.90 23.92
N SER A 14 17.80 31.72 23.40
CA SER A 14 16.80 30.72 23.04
C SER A 14 16.03 30.22 24.28
N GLN A 15 14.71 30.40 24.28
CA GLN A 15 13.81 29.86 25.30
C GLN A 15 13.14 28.58 24.79
N PRO A 16 12.68 27.66 25.65
CA PRO A 16 11.87 26.54 25.19
C PRO A 16 10.61 27.05 24.48
N CYS A 17 10.20 26.42 23.37
CA CYS A 17 8.89 26.65 22.80
C CYS A 17 7.80 26.40 23.86
N VAL A 18 6.63 27.04 23.71
CA VAL A 18 5.46 26.69 24.52
C VAL A 18 5.29 25.16 24.48
N GLU A 19 5.20 24.52 25.66
CA GLU A 19 5.13 23.05 25.82
C GLU A 19 3.83 22.49 25.24
N LEU A 20 3.72 22.46 23.91
CA LEU A 20 2.80 21.59 23.21
C LEU A 20 3.59 20.36 22.78
N SER A 21 3.23 19.20 23.32
CA SER A 21 3.70 17.92 22.81
C SER A 21 3.41 17.87 21.31
N SER A 22 4.45 17.87 20.49
CA SER A 22 4.30 17.84 19.03
C SER A 22 5.22 16.80 18.43
N TYR A 23 4.63 16.03 17.53
CA TYR A 23 5.35 15.05 16.76
C TYR A 23 5.63 15.59 15.36
N VAL A 24 6.66 15.05 14.73
CA VAL A 24 6.92 15.30 13.30
C VAL A 24 6.47 14.10 12.52
N ARG A 25 5.53 14.32 11.60
CA ARG A 25 4.99 13.29 10.71
C ARG A 25 5.39 13.56 9.26
N PRO A 26 5.45 12.55 8.40
CA PRO A 26 5.45 12.80 6.96
C PRO A 26 4.15 13.50 6.54
N ASP A 27 4.26 14.39 5.55
CA ASP A 27 3.12 14.96 4.83
C ASP A 27 2.55 13.94 3.82
N ASP A 28 1.68 14.41 2.92
CA ASP A 28 1.10 13.62 1.84
C ASP A 28 2.16 12.71 1.19
N ALA A 29 1.89 11.41 1.24
CA ALA A 29 2.67 10.37 0.60
C ALA A 29 4.06 10.01 1.18
N GLY A 30 4.42 10.52 2.35
CA GLY A 30 5.67 10.17 3.03
C GLY A 30 5.58 8.98 4.00
N SER A 31 4.43 8.30 4.11
CA SER A 31 4.26 7.16 5.02
C SER A 31 3.90 5.87 4.29
N ILE A 32 4.45 4.75 4.75
CA ILE A 32 3.94 3.42 4.39
C ILE A 32 2.58 3.16 5.06
N LEU A 33 1.88 2.12 4.60
CA LEU A 33 0.66 1.65 5.24
C LEU A 33 0.89 1.44 6.75
N PRO A 34 0.12 2.09 7.63
CA PRO A 34 0.30 1.98 9.07
C PRO A 34 0.33 0.52 9.52
N TRP A 35 1.29 0.18 10.37
CA TRP A 35 1.47 -1.21 10.81
C TRP A 35 0.21 -1.86 11.39
N PRO A 36 -0.73 -1.17 12.08
CA PRO A 36 -1.96 -1.82 12.53
C PRO A 36 -2.86 -2.26 11.37
N TYR A 37 -2.90 -1.48 10.29
CA TYR A 37 -3.65 -1.83 9.07
C TYR A 37 -2.98 -3.00 8.36
N THR A 38 -1.65 -2.97 8.22
CA THR A 38 -0.86 -4.07 7.67
C THR A 38 -1.00 -5.35 8.52
N LEU A 39 -1.08 -5.23 9.85
CA LEU A 39 -1.31 -6.35 10.76
C LEU A 39 -2.70 -6.95 10.58
N ALA A 40 -3.74 -6.12 10.52
CA ALA A 40 -5.08 -6.59 10.22
C ALA A 40 -5.12 -7.32 8.86
N TRP A 41 -4.47 -6.75 7.85
CA TRP A 41 -4.34 -7.34 6.52
C TRP A 41 -3.61 -8.69 6.57
N PHE A 42 -2.51 -8.77 7.30
CA PHE A 42 -1.74 -10.00 7.53
C PHE A 42 -2.57 -11.08 8.23
N LEU A 43 -3.30 -10.74 9.30
CA LEU A 43 -4.10 -11.72 10.04
C LEU A 43 -5.17 -12.35 9.14
N VAL A 44 -5.84 -11.53 8.31
CA VAL A 44 -6.83 -12.02 7.34
C VAL A 44 -6.15 -12.91 6.30
N HIS A 45 -5.08 -12.44 5.67
CA HIS A 45 -4.41 -13.18 4.60
C HIS A 45 -3.78 -14.48 5.09
N PHE A 46 -3.09 -14.44 6.23
CA PHE A 46 -2.42 -15.60 6.81
C PHE A 46 -3.41 -16.73 7.10
N LEU A 47 -4.55 -16.42 7.73
CA LEU A 47 -5.60 -17.40 8.00
C LEU A 47 -6.17 -17.98 6.69
N ILE A 48 -6.40 -17.15 5.69
CA ILE A 48 -6.89 -17.60 4.39
C ILE A 48 -5.86 -18.48 3.69
N THR A 49 -4.58 -18.14 3.72
CA THR A 49 -3.49 -18.95 3.18
C THR A 49 -3.49 -20.33 3.83
N LEU A 50 -3.59 -20.42 5.16
CA LEU A 50 -3.66 -21.71 5.87
C LEU A 50 -4.87 -22.54 5.44
N ILE A 51 -6.05 -21.92 5.33
CA ILE A 51 -7.27 -22.62 4.90
C ILE A 51 -7.15 -23.05 3.43
N ARG A 52 -6.55 -22.25 2.55
CA ARG A 52 -6.37 -22.56 1.12
C ARG A 52 -5.51 -23.80 0.86
N VAL A 53 -4.57 -24.12 1.76
CA VAL A 53 -3.77 -25.35 1.66
C VAL A 53 -4.68 -26.59 1.71
N HIS A 54 -5.70 -26.59 2.60
CA HIS A 54 -6.52 -27.76 2.88
C HIS A 54 -7.94 -27.71 2.27
N ARG A 55 -8.61 -26.55 2.30
CA ARG A 55 -10.04 -26.35 1.99
C ARG A 55 -10.27 -25.14 1.07
N TRP A 56 -9.54 -25.09 -0.04
CA TRP A 56 -9.59 -24.00 -1.02
C TRP A 56 -11.00 -23.68 -1.54
N GLU A 57 -11.88 -24.68 -1.67
CA GLU A 57 -13.26 -24.51 -2.13
C GLU A 57 -14.10 -23.62 -1.22
N ARG A 58 -13.81 -23.59 0.09
CA ARG A 58 -14.58 -22.80 1.06
C ARG A 58 -14.19 -21.32 1.11
N VAL A 59 -13.07 -20.96 0.49
CA VAL A 59 -12.46 -19.63 0.59
C VAL A 59 -12.36 -18.92 -0.76
N GLN A 60 -13.02 -19.45 -1.80
CA GLN A 60 -13.01 -18.87 -3.14
C GLN A 60 -13.61 -17.46 -3.15
N ALA A 61 -14.83 -17.32 -2.60
CA ALA A 61 -15.52 -16.03 -2.53
C ALA A 61 -14.72 -14.99 -1.74
N LEU A 62 -14.17 -15.37 -0.59
CA LEU A 62 -13.36 -14.48 0.24
C LEU A 62 -12.07 -14.04 -0.47
N SER A 63 -11.42 -14.95 -1.22
CA SER A 63 -10.23 -14.60 -2.01
C SER A 63 -10.55 -13.63 -3.14
N ILE A 64 -11.71 -13.77 -3.80
CA ILE A 64 -12.16 -12.84 -4.84
C ILE A 64 -12.47 -11.47 -4.23
N ILE A 65 -13.18 -11.42 -3.09
CA ILE A 65 -13.47 -10.17 -2.40
C ILE A 65 -12.19 -9.43 -2.03
N LEU A 66 -11.19 -10.14 -1.48
CA LEU A 66 -9.91 -9.54 -1.15
C LEU A 66 -9.18 -9.03 -2.39
N ALA A 67 -9.13 -9.81 -3.48
CA ALA A 67 -8.54 -9.35 -4.73
C ALA A 67 -9.23 -8.09 -5.28
N ILE A 68 -10.57 -7.98 -5.18
CA ILE A 68 -11.31 -6.77 -5.55
C ILE A 68 -10.91 -5.58 -4.67
N ILE A 69 -10.84 -5.78 -3.34
CA ILE A 69 -10.41 -4.73 -2.41
C ILE A 69 -8.99 -4.29 -2.74
N THR A 70 -8.07 -5.22 -3.01
CA THR A 70 -6.68 -4.93 -3.38
C THR A 70 -6.60 -4.15 -4.69
N VAL A 71 -7.35 -4.56 -5.71
CA VAL A 71 -7.43 -3.79 -6.97
C VAL A 71 -7.92 -2.38 -6.70
N TRP A 72 -9.01 -2.22 -5.96
CA TRP A 72 -9.56 -0.90 -5.63
C TRP A 72 -8.53 -0.05 -4.87
N PHE A 73 -7.88 -0.64 -3.87
CA PHE A 73 -6.88 0.03 -3.04
C PHE A 73 -5.69 0.52 -3.87
N GLN A 74 -5.19 -0.30 -4.78
CA GLN A 74 -4.07 0.08 -5.65
C GLN A 74 -4.47 1.13 -6.69
N LEU A 75 -5.69 1.05 -7.24
CA LEU A 75 -6.19 2.09 -8.15
C LEU A 75 -6.35 3.44 -7.44
N GLN A 76 -6.84 3.44 -6.20
CA GLN A 76 -6.91 4.65 -5.38
C GLN A 76 -5.51 5.22 -5.11
N ALA A 77 -4.57 4.37 -4.67
CA ALA A 77 -3.21 4.81 -4.39
C ALA A 77 -2.51 5.35 -5.65
N TYR A 78 -2.71 4.74 -6.82
CA TYR A 78 -2.16 5.26 -8.07
C TYR A 78 -2.83 6.55 -8.52
N THR A 79 -4.15 6.69 -8.43
CA THR A 79 -4.82 7.94 -8.85
C THR A 79 -4.25 9.17 -8.13
N ASN A 80 -3.78 8.97 -6.90
CA ASN A 80 -3.41 10.07 -6.00
C ASN A 80 -1.91 10.34 -5.97
N SER A 81 -1.09 9.39 -6.44
CA SER A 81 0.30 9.33 -6.00
C SER A 81 1.21 8.56 -6.93
N VAL A 82 1.03 8.61 -8.26
CA VAL A 82 1.91 7.90 -9.21
C VAL A 82 3.39 8.33 -9.11
N HIS A 83 3.68 9.49 -8.54
CA HIS A 83 5.03 10.05 -8.51
C HIS A 83 6.01 9.25 -7.62
N PRO A 84 7.31 9.27 -7.94
CA PRO A 84 8.35 8.58 -7.16
C PRO A 84 8.41 8.99 -5.69
N GLU A 85 8.17 10.27 -5.39
CA GLU A 85 8.09 10.78 -4.01
C GLU A 85 7.02 10.10 -3.16
N SER A 86 6.01 9.51 -3.81
CA SER A 86 4.84 8.93 -3.17
C SER A 86 4.87 7.40 -3.10
N VAL A 87 6.01 6.77 -3.43
CA VAL A 87 6.18 5.30 -3.50
C VAL A 87 5.66 4.57 -2.27
N LEU A 88 5.76 5.19 -1.10
CA LEU A 88 5.37 4.60 0.18
C LEU A 88 3.85 4.33 0.28
N MET A 89 3.03 5.01 -0.52
CA MET A 89 1.58 4.83 -0.49
C MET A 89 1.05 3.77 -1.44
N TRP A 90 1.55 3.74 -2.68
CA TRP A 90 1.04 2.85 -3.73
C TRP A 90 1.80 1.54 -3.84
N MET A 91 2.68 1.23 -2.89
CA MET A 91 3.58 0.07 -2.93
C MET A 91 2.86 -1.16 -3.51
N PRO A 92 3.24 -1.63 -4.71
CA PRO A 92 2.54 -2.72 -5.38
C PRO A 92 2.82 -4.07 -4.71
N ILE A 93 3.63 -4.08 -3.66
CA ILE A 93 4.08 -5.25 -2.90
C ILE A 93 2.90 -6.04 -2.29
N PHE A 94 1.75 -5.39 -2.07
CA PHE A 94 0.57 -6.03 -1.48
C PHE A 94 -0.17 -7.01 -2.42
N VAL A 95 0.06 -6.96 -3.73
CA VAL A 95 -0.74 -7.71 -4.72
C VAL A 95 -0.37 -9.19 -4.84
N VAL A 96 0.82 -9.58 -4.35
CA VAL A 96 1.42 -10.91 -4.57
C VAL A 96 0.53 -12.06 -4.09
N LEU A 97 -0.08 -11.90 -2.92
CA LEU A 97 -0.95 -12.92 -2.31
C LEU A 97 -2.21 -13.16 -3.13
N ASP A 98 -2.78 -12.09 -3.66
CA ASP A 98 -4.01 -12.13 -4.44
C ASP A 98 -3.77 -12.64 -5.86
N ILE A 99 -2.64 -12.31 -6.48
CA ILE A 99 -2.23 -12.94 -7.76
C ILE A 99 -2.14 -14.45 -7.58
N GLY A 100 -1.43 -14.92 -6.55
CA GLY A 100 -1.38 -16.33 -6.20
C GLY A 100 -2.77 -16.94 -5.95
N ALA A 101 -3.66 -16.21 -5.25
CA ALA A 101 -5.05 -16.63 -5.04
C ALA A 101 -5.82 -16.84 -6.33
N MET A 102 -5.78 -15.84 -7.22
CA MET A 102 -6.50 -15.85 -8.48
C MET A 102 -5.98 -16.93 -9.42
N MET A 103 -4.65 -17.11 -9.50
CA MET A 103 -4.05 -18.23 -10.23
C MET A 103 -4.51 -19.59 -9.70
N GLN A 104 -4.50 -19.79 -8.37
CA GLN A 104 -4.97 -21.04 -7.78
C GLN A 104 -6.43 -21.33 -8.15
N LEU A 105 -7.31 -20.33 -8.03
CA LEU A 105 -8.73 -20.49 -8.33
C LEU A 105 -8.94 -20.88 -9.79
N ALA A 106 -8.34 -20.14 -10.72
CA ALA A 106 -8.49 -20.40 -12.14
C ALA A 106 -8.02 -21.82 -12.50
N PHE A 107 -6.81 -22.21 -12.10
CA PHE A 107 -6.24 -23.50 -12.48
C PHE A 107 -6.94 -24.69 -11.83
N LEU A 108 -7.36 -24.60 -10.56
CA LEU A 108 -8.03 -25.70 -9.89
C LEU A 108 -9.47 -25.92 -10.39
N ILE A 109 -10.19 -24.85 -10.72
CA ILE A 109 -11.53 -24.99 -11.31
C ILE A 109 -11.42 -25.55 -12.73
N ILE A 110 -10.46 -25.07 -13.54
CA ILE A 110 -10.20 -25.62 -14.89
C ILE A 110 -9.82 -27.10 -14.83
N GLU A 111 -9.02 -27.52 -13.84
CA GLU A 111 -8.67 -28.94 -13.68
C GLU A 111 -9.89 -29.80 -13.32
N ASN A 112 -10.79 -29.31 -12.47
CA ASN A 112 -11.97 -30.05 -12.02
C ASN A 112 -13.09 -30.12 -13.08
N SER A 113 -13.32 -29.04 -13.82
CA SER A 113 -14.46 -28.90 -14.74
C SER A 113 -14.10 -28.96 -16.22
N GLY A 114 -12.80 -28.86 -16.55
CA GLY A 114 -12.30 -28.79 -17.92
C GLY A 114 -12.46 -27.40 -18.54
N PHE A 115 -11.48 -26.97 -19.33
CA PHE A 115 -11.50 -25.64 -19.95
C PHE A 115 -12.64 -25.46 -20.97
N ARG A 116 -12.84 -26.43 -21.88
CA ARG A 116 -13.86 -26.33 -22.94
C ARG A 116 -15.29 -26.25 -22.39
N PRO A 117 -15.71 -27.09 -21.42
CA PRO A 117 -17.02 -26.97 -20.79
C PRO A 117 -17.27 -25.61 -20.14
N LEU A 118 -16.27 -25.05 -19.45
CA LEU A 118 -16.40 -23.74 -18.79
C LEU A 118 -16.62 -22.62 -19.81
N VAL A 119 -15.84 -22.59 -20.90
CA VAL A 119 -15.98 -21.58 -21.97
C VAL A 119 -17.35 -21.67 -22.65
N GLN A 120 -17.87 -22.89 -22.84
CA GLN A 120 -19.20 -23.11 -23.42
C GLN A 120 -20.35 -22.70 -22.48
N ALA A 121 -20.15 -22.80 -21.17
CA ALA A 121 -21.16 -22.44 -20.17
C ALA A 121 -21.34 -20.93 -19.98
N LEU A 122 -20.28 -20.12 -20.16
CA LEU A 122 -20.32 -18.65 -20.04
C LEU A 122 -21.47 -17.95 -20.80
N PRO A 123 -21.66 -18.17 -22.12
CA PRO A 123 -22.71 -17.51 -22.89
C PRO A 123 -24.13 -17.95 -22.51
N MET A 124 -24.31 -19.09 -21.82
CA MET A 124 -25.63 -19.59 -21.43
C MET A 124 -26.35 -18.65 -20.45
N THR A 125 -25.59 -17.88 -19.65
CA THR A 125 -26.11 -16.89 -18.69
C THR A 125 -26.84 -15.73 -19.37
N PHE A 126 -26.39 -15.30 -20.55
CA PHE A 126 -26.97 -14.16 -21.28
C PHE A 126 -28.11 -14.56 -22.21
N ASN A 127 -28.22 -15.85 -22.54
CA ASN A 127 -29.24 -16.35 -23.44
C ASN A 127 -30.44 -16.91 -22.65
N GLY A 128 -31.18 -16.01 -21.99
CA GLY A 128 -32.28 -16.35 -21.06
C GLY A 128 -33.40 -17.23 -21.64
N LYS A 129 -33.48 -17.40 -22.97
CA LYS A 129 -34.38 -18.38 -23.61
C LYS A 129 -33.98 -19.83 -23.32
N ASN A 130 -32.68 -20.14 -23.28
CA ASN A 130 -32.18 -21.49 -23.06
C ASN A 130 -32.41 -21.96 -21.62
N HIS A 131 -32.35 -21.06 -20.64
CA HIS A 131 -32.59 -21.42 -19.23
C HIS A 131 -34.03 -21.90 -18.96
N ARG A 132 -35.01 -21.38 -19.70
CA ARG A 132 -36.41 -21.77 -19.57
C ARG A 132 -36.70 -23.11 -20.24
N GLU A 133 -36.06 -23.38 -21.38
CA GLU A 133 -36.16 -24.67 -22.08
C GLU A 133 -35.45 -25.80 -21.33
N ILE A 134 -34.25 -25.56 -20.76
CA ILE A 134 -33.53 -26.55 -19.95
C ILE A 134 -34.34 -26.97 -18.71
N ARG A 135 -34.96 -26.01 -18.00
CA ARG A 135 -35.85 -26.31 -16.85
C ARG A 135 -37.13 -27.05 -17.24
N SER A 136 -37.57 -26.93 -18.50
CA SER A 136 -38.81 -27.56 -18.96
C SER A 136 -38.60 -28.99 -19.48
N ALA A 137 -37.35 -29.42 -19.69
CA ALA A 137 -37.02 -30.68 -20.36
C ALA A 137 -36.02 -31.57 -19.61
N ALA A 138 -35.32 -31.07 -18.58
CA ALA A 138 -34.29 -31.80 -17.85
C ALA A 138 -34.75 -32.25 -16.45
N ASP A 139 -34.23 -33.38 -16.00
CA ASP A 139 -34.37 -33.88 -14.63
C ASP A 139 -33.69 -32.91 -13.64
N ASP A 140 -34.20 -32.82 -12.40
CA ASP A 140 -33.76 -31.85 -11.39
C ASP A 140 -32.24 -31.92 -11.15
N GLN A 141 -31.66 -33.12 -11.24
CA GLN A 141 -30.23 -33.36 -11.05
C GLN A 141 -29.37 -32.79 -12.21
N GLN A 142 -29.86 -32.84 -13.45
CA GLN A 142 -29.15 -32.30 -14.61
C GLN A 142 -29.22 -30.77 -14.64
N VAL A 143 -30.31 -30.19 -14.12
CA VAL A 143 -30.43 -28.74 -13.95
C VAL A 143 -29.41 -28.24 -12.92
N ASP A 144 -29.24 -28.93 -11.79
CA ASP A 144 -28.31 -28.53 -10.73
C ASP A 144 -26.84 -28.59 -11.18
N GLU A 145 -26.44 -29.65 -11.90
CA GLU A 145 -25.09 -29.76 -12.48
C GLU A 145 -24.79 -28.65 -13.50
N SER A 146 -25.79 -28.29 -14.33
CA SER A 146 -25.63 -27.20 -15.31
C SER A 146 -25.44 -25.83 -14.64
N LEU A 147 -26.17 -25.58 -13.55
CA LEU A 147 -26.06 -24.34 -12.77
C LEU A 147 -24.73 -24.24 -12.04
N ASP A 148 -24.25 -25.34 -11.44
CA ASP A 148 -22.93 -25.40 -10.81
C ASP A 148 -21.81 -25.14 -11.82
N LEU A 149 -21.91 -25.72 -13.03
CA LEU A 149 -20.92 -25.48 -14.10
C LEU A 149 -20.88 -24.00 -14.53
N VAL A 150 -22.04 -23.34 -14.67
CA VAL A 150 -22.13 -21.91 -14.98
C VAL A 150 -21.51 -21.07 -13.86
N GLY A 151 -21.80 -21.39 -12.59
CA GLY A 151 -21.20 -20.71 -11.44
C GLY A 151 -19.68 -20.82 -11.43
N ARG A 152 -19.14 -22.02 -11.66
CA ARG A 152 -17.69 -22.26 -11.76
C ARG A 152 -17.05 -21.51 -12.94
N ALA A 153 -17.74 -21.42 -14.07
CA ALA A 153 -17.26 -20.67 -15.23
C ALA A 153 -17.11 -19.17 -14.90
N TRP A 154 -18.11 -18.57 -14.25
CA TRP A 154 -18.05 -17.18 -13.80
C TRP A 154 -16.94 -16.93 -12.78
N ILE A 155 -16.83 -17.77 -11.76
CA ILE A 155 -15.77 -17.66 -10.75
C ILE A 155 -14.39 -17.73 -11.41
N THR A 156 -14.20 -18.64 -12.36
CA THR A 156 -12.95 -18.77 -13.12
C THR A 156 -12.66 -17.52 -13.96
N SER A 157 -13.65 -16.98 -14.65
CA SER A 157 -13.49 -15.77 -15.47
C SER A 157 -13.17 -14.54 -14.63
N ILE A 158 -13.86 -14.35 -13.51
CA ILE A 158 -13.59 -13.25 -12.57
C ILE A 158 -12.19 -13.40 -11.98
N ALA A 159 -11.81 -14.61 -11.55
CA ALA A 159 -10.47 -14.86 -11.02
C ALA A 159 -9.39 -14.57 -12.08
N ALA A 160 -9.56 -15.02 -13.32
CA ALA A 160 -8.62 -14.75 -14.40
C ALA A 160 -8.51 -13.24 -14.70
N LEU A 161 -9.64 -12.52 -14.77
CA LEU A 161 -9.67 -11.08 -15.00
C LEU A 161 -8.95 -10.31 -13.88
N LEU A 162 -9.28 -10.62 -12.61
CA LEU A 162 -8.65 -9.98 -11.45
C LEU A 162 -7.16 -10.31 -11.37
N GLY A 163 -6.77 -11.56 -11.65
CA GLY A 163 -5.36 -11.97 -11.67
C GLY A 163 -4.56 -11.20 -12.72
N ILE A 164 -5.11 -11.03 -13.93
CA ILE A 164 -4.47 -10.23 -14.99
C ILE A 164 -4.38 -8.76 -14.57
N LEU A 165 -5.45 -8.19 -14.02
CA LEU A 165 -5.48 -6.80 -13.59
C LEU A 165 -4.44 -6.53 -12.49
N LEU A 166 -4.36 -7.40 -11.49
CA LEU A 166 -3.35 -7.33 -10.43
C LEU A 166 -1.93 -7.43 -10.98
N LEU A 167 -1.68 -8.31 -11.95
CA LEU A 167 -0.37 -8.43 -12.60
C LEU A 167 -0.02 -7.18 -13.40
N VAL A 168 -0.98 -6.57 -14.11
CA VAL A 168 -0.78 -5.29 -14.79
C VAL A 168 -0.43 -4.18 -13.79
N ILE A 169 -1.18 -4.09 -12.68
CA ILE A 169 -0.91 -3.14 -11.57
C ILE A 169 0.50 -3.36 -11.02
N GLN A 170 0.91 -4.61 -10.81
CA GLN A 170 2.23 -4.95 -10.29
C GLN A 170 3.37 -4.55 -11.23
N VAL A 171 3.24 -4.86 -12.52
CA VAL A 171 4.22 -4.49 -13.56
C VAL A 171 4.28 -2.98 -13.72
N PHE A 172 3.13 -2.30 -13.68
CA PHE A 172 3.06 -0.84 -13.69
C PHE A 172 3.82 -0.25 -12.50
N GLY A 173 3.59 -0.76 -11.29
CA GLY A 173 4.31 -0.34 -10.09
C GLY A 173 5.82 -0.58 -10.18
N LEU A 174 6.26 -1.69 -10.78
CA LEU A 174 7.67 -1.95 -11.04
C LEU A 174 8.26 -0.91 -11.99
N ALA A 175 7.57 -0.60 -13.08
CA ALA A 175 8.01 0.40 -14.05
C ALA A 175 8.13 1.79 -13.39
N MET A 176 7.12 2.19 -12.61
CA MET A 176 7.15 3.46 -11.89
C MET A 176 8.27 3.51 -10.85
N ALA A 177 8.50 2.42 -10.12
CA ALA A 177 9.61 2.34 -9.17
C ALA A 177 10.98 2.43 -9.87
N ALA A 178 11.14 1.77 -11.01
CA ALA A 178 12.36 1.82 -11.82
C ALA A 178 12.63 3.23 -12.35
N ILE A 179 11.62 3.90 -12.93
CA ILE A 179 11.72 5.30 -13.39
C ILE A 179 12.07 6.21 -12.21
N GLY A 180 11.37 6.05 -11.09
CA GLY A 180 11.59 6.85 -9.88
C GLY A 180 12.97 6.68 -9.28
N SER A 181 13.53 5.47 -9.30
CA SER A 181 14.87 5.18 -8.77
C SER A 181 16.01 5.91 -9.49
N GLN A 182 15.77 6.36 -10.73
CA GLN A 182 16.74 7.15 -11.49
C GLN A 182 16.79 8.61 -11.04
N ASN A 183 15.74 9.11 -10.39
CA ASN A 183 15.70 10.46 -9.86
C ASN A 183 16.47 10.53 -8.53
N LYS A 184 17.59 11.25 -8.50
CA LYS A 184 18.40 11.44 -7.28
C LYS A 184 17.92 12.58 -6.38
N ASN A 185 16.96 13.37 -6.86
CA ASN A 185 16.47 14.57 -6.18
C ASN A 185 15.07 14.38 -5.59
N VAL A 186 14.72 13.16 -5.18
CA VAL A 186 13.46 12.90 -4.49
C VAL A 186 13.48 13.60 -3.13
N THR A 187 12.43 14.34 -2.82
CA THR A 187 12.22 15.05 -1.56
C THR A 187 10.97 14.54 -0.88
N ALA A 188 10.86 14.80 0.42
CA ALA A 188 9.71 14.44 1.24
C ALA A 188 9.44 15.53 2.26
N ASP A 189 8.19 15.92 2.40
CA ASP A 189 7.78 16.93 3.37
C ASP A 189 7.46 16.28 4.72
N TRP A 190 7.92 16.94 5.78
CA TRP A 190 7.74 16.51 7.17
C TRP A 190 7.15 17.64 7.98
N CYS A 191 6.00 17.41 8.60
CA CYS A 191 5.18 18.44 9.19
C CYS A 191 5.00 18.30 10.69
N SER A 192 4.86 19.44 11.36
CA SER A 192 4.66 19.54 12.81
C SER A 192 3.87 20.79 13.15
N THR A 193 3.10 20.73 14.25
CA THR A 193 2.43 21.92 14.80
C THR A 193 3.40 22.93 15.41
N GLN A 194 4.64 22.52 15.72
CA GLN A 194 5.68 23.43 16.19
C GLN A 194 6.24 24.30 15.06
N PHE A 195 6.01 23.90 13.80
CA PHE A 195 6.49 24.64 12.63
C PHE A 195 5.45 25.66 12.13
N THR A 196 4.23 25.68 12.65
CA THR A 196 3.11 26.46 12.10
C THR A 196 3.39 27.97 11.97
N ARG A 197 4.21 28.53 12.86
CA ARG A 197 4.59 29.96 12.85
C ARG A 197 6.05 30.19 12.50
N ALA A 198 6.78 29.12 12.22
CA ALA A 198 8.20 29.16 11.96
C ALA A 198 8.46 29.69 10.53
N LEU A 199 9.51 30.50 10.39
CA LEU A 199 10.10 30.84 9.10
C LEU A 199 11.10 29.76 8.66
N ALA A 200 11.87 29.26 9.63
CA ALA A 200 12.89 28.25 9.42
C ALA A 200 13.08 27.38 10.66
N VAL A 201 13.62 26.18 10.45
CA VAL A 201 13.98 25.22 11.51
C VAL A 201 15.42 24.78 11.26
N GLU A 202 16.27 24.86 12.27
CA GLU A 202 17.63 24.33 12.24
C GLU A 202 17.69 23.00 12.98
N SER A 203 18.28 22.01 12.30
CA SER A 203 18.50 20.65 12.84
C SER A 203 19.71 20.02 12.18
N GLY A 204 20.55 19.29 12.91
CA GLY A 204 21.70 18.59 12.35
C GLY A 204 22.67 19.50 11.59
N CYS A 205 22.81 20.76 12.01
CA CYS A 205 23.59 21.82 11.35
C CYS A 205 23.11 22.22 9.94
N GLU A 206 21.88 21.87 9.56
CA GLU A 206 21.22 22.34 8.33
C GLU A 206 20.03 23.23 8.70
N LEU A 207 19.82 24.30 7.93
CA LEU A 207 18.66 25.20 8.07
C LEU A 207 17.61 24.83 7.01
N TYR A 208 16.38 24.57 7.45
CA TYR A 208 15.26 24.20 6.62
C TYR A 208 14.23 25.33 6.61
N ASN A 209 13.81 25.77 5.41
CA ASN A 209 12.71 26.71 5.28
C ASN A 209 11.38 26.00 5.56
N VAL A 210 10.47 26.70 6.22
CA VAL A 210 9.16 26.15 6.57
C VAL A 210 8.12 26.61 5.57
N THR A 211 7.36 25.67 5.03
CA THR A 211 6.19 25.89 4.18
C THR A 211 4.92 25.56 4.95
N ALA A 212 3.80 26.22 4.60
CA ALA A 212 2.51 25.85 5.16
C ALA A 212 2.01 24.54 4.50
N SER A 213 1.53 23.59 5.30
CA SER A 213 0.87 22.38 4.77
C SER A 213 -0.48 22.73 4.14
N SER A 214 -0.97 21.84 3.28
CA SER A 214 -2.35 21.79 2.81
C SER A 214 -3.36 21.68 3.97
N SER A 215 -2.96 21.04 5.07
CA SER A 215 -3.74 20.93 6.30
C SER A 215 -3.51 22.13 7.23
N GLN A 216 -4.59 22.83 7.59
CA GLN A 216 -4.51 24.06 8.37
C GLN A 216 -3.85 23.84 9.74
N GLY A 217 -2.92 24.73 10.10
CA GLY A 217 -2.35 24.76 11.45
C GLY A 217 -1.11 23.89 11.67
N ILE A 218 -0.46 23.40 10.62
CA ILE A 218 0.89 22.79 10.69
C ILE A 218 1.84 23.40 9.66
N GLY A 219 3.12 23.49 10.01
CA GLY A 219 4.20 23.84 9.08
C GLY A 219 4.99 22.59 8.69
N CYS A 220 5.62 22.62 7.53
CA CYS A 220 6.39 21.51 6.97
C CYS A 220 7.80 21.95 6.59
N ILE A 221 8.74 21.01 6.70
CA ILE A 221 10.11 21.13 6.19
C ILE A 221 10.32 20.08 5.10
N THR A 222 11.01 20.47 4.03
CA THR A 222 11.34 19.55 2.94
C THR A 222 12.70 18.90 3.20
N LEU A 223 12.68 17.57 3.34
CA LEU A 223 13.88 16.76 3.53
C LEU A 223 14.23 16.00 2.26
N LYS A 224 15.49 15.56 2.17
CA LYS A 224 15.87 14.59 1.13
C LYS A 224 15.15 13.27 1.38
N GLY A 225 14.52 12.73 0.34
CA GLY A 225 13.71 11.52 0.36
C GLY A 225 14.56 10.23 0.44
N TYR A 226 15.41 10.11 1.45
CA TYR A 226 16.26 8.93 1.65
C TYR A 226 15.43 7.66 1.81
N GLU A 227 14.28 7.76 2.49
CA GLU A 227 13.38 6.63 2.67
C GLU A 227 12.74 6.25 1.34
N GLN A 228 12.18 7.22 0.60
CA GLN A 228 11.60 7.01 -0.73
C GLN A 228 12.59 6.33 -1.67
N TYR A 229 13.85 6.79 -1.72
CA TYR A 229 14.88 6.17 -2.56
C TYR A 229 15.18 4.71 -2.18
N THR A 230 15.30 4.45 -0.88
CA THR A 230 15.53 3.10 -0.36
C THR A 230 14.36 2.19 -0.70
N TRP A 231 13.13 2.71 -0.57
CA TRP A 231 11.90 1.99 -0.86
C TRP A 231 11.65 1.79 -2.35
N LEU A 232 12.03 2.72 -3.22
CA LEU A 232 12.01 2.50 -4.68
C LEU A 232 12.89 1.31 -5.05
N THR A 233 14.13 1.29 -4.57
CA THR A 233 15.08 0.20 -4.81
C THR A 233 14.58 -1.13 -4.23
N THR A 234 14.08 -1.09 -2.99
CA THR A 234 13.53 -2.27 -2.31
C THR A 234 12.30 -2.81 -3.05
N SER A 235 11.41 -1.93 -3.51
CA SER A 235 10.23 -2.31 -4.29
C SER A 235 10.62 -2.98 -5.60
N ILE A 236 11.60 -2.43 -6.34
CA ILE A 236 12.12 -3.06 -7.57
C ILE A 236 12.57 -4.50 -7.28
N ILE A 237 13.37 -4.71 -6.23
CA ILE A 237 13.88 -6.03 -5.87
C ILE A 237 12.75 -6.99 -5.49
N ILE A 238 11.86 -6.58 -4.58
CA ILE A 238 10.77 -7.44 -4.07
C ILE A 238 9.79 -7.78 -5.18
N ILE A 239 9.38 -6.81 -6.01
CA ILE A 239 8.44 -7.04 -7.11
C ILE A 239 9.08 -7.93 -8.18
N SER A 240 10.36 -7.71 -8.52
CA SER A 240 11.06 -8.55 -9.50
C SER A 240 11.13 -10.01 -9.03
N LEU A 241 11.46 -10.22 -7.75
CA LEU A 241 11.44 -11.56 -7.14
C LEU A 241 10.03 -12.16 -7.11
N SER A 242 9.00 -11.34 -6.85
CA SER A 242 7.61 -11.79 -6.88
C SER A 242 7.18 -12.28 -8.25
N LEU A 243 7.49 -11.54 -9.32
CA LEU A 243 7.17 -11.96 -10.68
C LEU A 243 7.84 -13.29 -11.02
N ILE A 244 9.08 -13.51 -10.58
CA ILE A 244 9.77 -14.80 -10.73
C ILE A 244 9.01 -15.91 -9.97
N PHE A 245 8.58 -15.65 -8.74
CA PHE A 245 7.79 -16.59 -7.94
C PHE A 245 6.43 -16.91 -8.56
N GLU A 246 5.76 -15.92 -9.15
CA GLU A 246 4.51 -16.11 -9.88
C GLU A 246 4.70 -16.99 -11.11
N VAL A 247 5.80 -16.82 -11.84
CA VAL A 247 6.16 -17.72 -12.96
C VAL A 247 6.38 -19.14 -12.46
N PHE A 248 7.12 -19.34 -11.36
CA PHE A 248 7.31 -20.67 -10.77
C PHE A 248 5.98 -21.30 -10.33
N ASP A 249 5.11 -20.53 -9.70
CA ASP A 249 3.79 -20.98 -9.30
C ASP A 249 2.91 -21.35 -10.49
N LEU A 250 2.96 -20.57 -11.57
CA LEU A 250 2.26 -20.88 -12.83
C LEU A 250 2.77 -22.20 -13.43
N VAL A 251 4.09 -22.43 -13.42
CA VAL A 251 4.69 -23.68 -13.87
C VAL A 251 4.23 -24.85 -13.01
N ILE A 252 4.21 -24.70 -11.68
CA ILE A 252 3.71 -25.73 -10.75
C ILE A 252 2.23 -26.04 -11.04
N LEU A 253 1.38 -25.03 -11.14
CA LEU A 253 -0.05 -25.20 -11.39
C LEU A 253 -0.34 -25.82 -12.76
N SER A 254 0.50 -25.56 -13.76
CA SER A 254 0.36 -26.11 -15.10
C SER A 254 0.84 -27.56 -15.20
N LEU A 255 1.98 -27.90 -14.59
CA LEU A 255 2.63 -29.20 -14.79
C LEU A 255 2.26 -30.25 -13.73
N VAL A 256 1.96 -29.83 -12.50
CA VAL A 256 1.67 -30.77 -11.40
C VAL A 256 0.23 -31.26 -11.50
N ARG A 257 0.05 -32.58 -11.45
CA ARG A 257 -1.27 -33.21 -11.36
C ARG A 257 -1.90 -32.94 -9.99
N GLY A 258 -3.21 -32.66 -9.94
CA GLY A 258 -3.93 -32.39 -8.69
C GLY A 258 -3.91 -33.54 -7.67
N THR A 259 -3.57 -34.75 -8.10
CA THR A 259 -3.42 -35.94 -7.24
C THR A 259 -2.05 -36.03 -6.55
N THR A 260 -1.04 -35.31 -7.02
CA THR A 260 0.32 -35.38 -6.47
C THR A 260 0.36 -34.79 -5.06
N ARG A 261 0.84 -35.59 -4.10
CA ARG A 261 1.05 -35.18 -2.71
C ARG A 261 2.50 -35.38 -2.30
N TRP A 262 3.04 -34.45 -1.52
CA TRP A 262 4.32 -34.58 -0.85
C TRP A 262 4.11 -34.44 0.65
N ARG A 263 4.57 -35.43 1.43
CA ARG A 263 4.32 -35.52 2.88
C ARG A 263 2.84 -35.34 3.27
N GLY A 264 1.93 -35.85 2.44
CA GLY A 264 0.48 -35.75 2.65
C GLY A 264 -0.18 -34.46 2.18
N VAL A 265 0.60 -33.47 1.71
CA VAL A 265 0.11 -32.15 1.28
C VAL A 265 -0.01 -32.10 -0.25
N LYS A 266 -1.12 -31.56 -0.79
CA LYS A 266 -1.36 -31.43 -2.24
C LYS A 266 -0.39 -30.43 -2.86
N MET A 267 0.41 -30.85 -3.84
CA MET A 267 1.49 -30.03 -4.40
C MET A 267 1.04 -29.00 -5.44
N LYS A 268 -0.12 -29.19 -6.08
CA LYS A 268 -0.66 -28.26 -7.09
C LYS A 268 -1.25 -27.01 -6.43
N ARG A 269 -0.37 -26.14 -5.96
CA ARG A 269 -0.67 -24.91 -5.23
C ARG A 269 0.39 -23.85 -5.58
N PRO A 270 0.06 -22.55 -5.54
CA PRO A 270 1.04 -21.49 -5.74
C PRO A 270 1.80 -21.23 -4.43
N TRP A 271 2.76 -22.11 -4.15
CA TRP A 271 3.48 -22.14 -2.89
C TRP A 271 4.34 -20.90 -2.68
N PHE A 272 4.99 -20.41 -3.73
CA PHE A 272 5.94 -19.32 -3.60
C PHE A 272 5.23 -18.02 -3.24
N THR A 273 4.22 -17.62 -4.00
CA THR A 273 3.42 -16.41 -3.73
C THR A 273 2.65 -16.49 -2.41
N MET A 274 2.15 -17.67 -2.02
CA MET A 274 1.47 -17.84 -0.73
C MET A 274 2.39 -17.57 0.45
N PHE A 275 3.62 -18.09 0.45
CA PHE A 275 4.54 -17.89 1.58
C PHE A 275 5.27 -16.54 1.49
N SER A 276 5.77 -16.17 0.32
CA SER A 276 6.51 -14.92 0.13
C SER A 276 5.65 -13.71 0.46
N GLY A 277 4.38 -13.71 0.05
CA GLY A 277 3.46 -12.63 0.35
C GLY A 277 3.18 -12.44 1.85
N ASN A 278 3.07 -13.53 2.62
CA ASN A 278 2.93 -13.45 4.07
C ASN A 278 4.22 -12.95 4.75
N ILE A 279 5.39 -13.39 4.28
CA ILE A 279 6.69 -12.91 4.78
C ILE A 279 6.83 -11.40 4.52
N VAL A 280 6.47 -10.96 3.33
CA VAL A 280 6.47 -9.55 2.94
C VAL A 280 5.59 -8.72 3.88
N LEU A 281 4.35 -9.14 4.14
CA LEU A 281 3.48 -8.44 5.10
C LEU A 281 4.08 -8.38 6.51
N LEU A 282 4.69 -9.46 6.98
CA LEU A 282 5.38 -9.49 8.28
C LEU A 282 6.54 -8.49 8.34
N VAL A 283 7.34 -8.42 7.28
CA VAL A 283 8.44 -7.44 7.16
C VAL A 283 7.89 -6.01 7.18
N LEU A 284 6.81 -5.74 6.45
CA LEU A 284 6.18 -4.41 6.44
C LEU A 284 5.64 -4.00 7.82
N ILE A 285 5.11 -4.95 8.61
CA ILE A 285 4.70 -4.68 10.00
C ILE A 285 5.91 -4.27 10.83
N ILE A 286 7.00 -5.04 10.76
CA ILE A 286 8.23 -4.76 11.52
C ILE A 286 8.80 -3.39 11.14
N VAL A 287 8.93 -3.11 9.85
CA VAL A 287 9.46 -1.83 9.36
C VAL A 287 8.54 -0.68 9.78
N GLY A 288 7.22 -0.84 9.69
CA GLY A 288 6.26 0.18 10.13
C GLY A 288 6.34 0.47 11.63
N VAL A 289 6.57 -0.55 12.48
CA VAL A 289 6.81 -0.33 13.91
C VAL A 289 8.09 0.48 14.13
N PHE A 290 9.19 0.11 13.45
CA PHE A 290 10.46 0.83 13.57
C PHE A 290 10.36 2.28 13.09
N GLN A 291 9.78 2.53 11.91
CA GLN A 291 9.65 3.89 11.37
C GLN A 291 8.82 4.80 12.28
N CYS A 292 7.72 4.31 12.85
CA CYS A 292 6.88 5.09 13.77
C CYS A 292 7.58 5.50 15.08
N GLN A 293 8.68 4.84 15.44
CA GLN A 293 9.43 5.05 16.68
C GLN A 293 10.67 5.94 16.51
N HIS A 294 11.02 6.32 15.28
CA HIS A 294 12.21 7.10 14.99
C HIS A 294 11.85 8.43 14.32
N LEU A 295 12.69 9.44 14.55
CA LEU A 295 12.66 10.69 13.79
C LEU A 295 13.28 10.45 12.40
N PRO A 296 12.90 11.25 11.39
CA PRO A 296 13.53 11.17 10.07
C PRO A 296 15.04 11.41 10.17
N LYS A 297 15.80 10.78 9.27
CA LYS A 297 17.25 10.96 9.21
C LYS A 297 17.61 12.45 9.10
N LYS A 298 18.63 12.88 9.85
CA LYS A 298 19.11 14.27 9.99
C LYS A 298 18.23 15.21 10.81
N ILE A 299 17.12 14.73 11.37
CA ILE A 299 16.34 15.50 12.33
C ILE A 299 16.68 15.06 13.75
N ASP A 300 17.22 16.01 14.52
CA ASP A 300 17.54 15.84 15.92
C ASP A 300 16.27 15.96 16.77
N GLN A 301 16.33 15.40 17.98
CA GLN A 301 15.20 15.49 18.91
C GLN A 301 14.97 16.91 19.42
N SER A 302 16.02 17.73 19.50
CA SER A 302 15.90 19.15 19.84
C SER A 302 16.25 19.96 18.60
N VAL A 303 15.32 20.79 18.15
CA VAL A 303 15.50 21.65 16.97
C VAL A 303 15.32 23.10 17.35
N THR A 304 16.04 23.99 16.68
CA THR A 304 15.91 25.43 16.86
C THR A 304 14.89 25.95 15.85
N VAL A 305 13.84 26.57 16.34
CA VAL A 305 12.75 27.14 15.53
C VAL A 305 12.91 28.65 15.49
N PHE A 306 12.91 29.22 14.29
CA PHE A 306 12.97 30.67 14.07
C PHE A 306 11.56 31.18 13.77
N GLU A 307 10.97 31.93 14.71
CA GLU A 307 9.65 32.55 14.57
C GLU A 307 9.79 34.06 14.39
N TYR A 308 8.99 34.64 13.49
CA TYR A 308 8.89 36.09 13.37
C TYR A 308 7.68 36.62 14.12
N GLN A 309 7.92 37.30 15.24
CA GLN A 309 6.85 37.93 16.02
C GLN A 309 6.56 39.33 15.48
N LYS A 310 5.48 39.44 14.71
CA LYS A 310 5.01 40.72 14.14
C LYS A 310 4.78 41.80 15.22
N GLU A 311 4.39 41.40 16.43
CA GLU A 311 4.11 42.32 17.54
C GLU A 311 5.39 42.96 18.13
N LEU A 312 6.51 42.26 18.08
CA LEU A 312 7.80 42.76 18.57
C LEU A 312 8.73 43.26 17.44
N GLY A 313 8.40 43.00 16.17
CA GLY A 313 9.25 43.33 15.03
C GLY A 313 10.61 42.61 15.07
N GLN A 314 10.69 41.47 15.75
CA GLN A 314 11.92 40.73 16.00
C GLN A 314 11.75 39.23 15.69
N SER A 315 12.85 38.60 15.28
CA SER A 315 12.97 37.14 15.15
C SER A 315 13.32 36.53 16.51
N VAL A 316 12.43 35.68 17.02
CA VAL A 316 12.63 34.95 18.26
C VAL A 316 13.02 33.52 17.92
N THR A 317 14.05 33.01 18.59
CA THR A 317 14.43 31.60 18.54
C THR A 317 13.87 30.86 19.72
N SER A 318 13.38 29.67 19.45
CA SER A 318 12.87 28.78 20.48
C SER A 318 13.34 27.35 20.24
N ILE A 319 13.58 26.62 21.32
CA ILE A 319 13.99 25.21 21.24
C ILE A 319 12.74 24.34 21.32
N ALA A 320 12.44 23.63 20.23
CA ALA A 320 11.38 22.64 20.18
C ALA A 320 11.94 21.25 20.43
N ARG A 321 11.25 20.45 21.26
CA ARG A 321 11.52 19.02 21.41
C ARG A 321 10.55 18.22 20.56
N LEU A 322 11.08 17.56 19.55
CA LEU A 322 10.32 16.73 18.62
C LEU A 322 10.19 15.31 19.15
N THR A 323 9.01 14.73 18.98
CA THR A 323 8.78 13.30 19.20
C THR A 323 8.49 12.58 17.88
N PRO A 324 8.83 11.29 17.75
CA PRO A 324 8.38 10.46 16.63
C PRO A 324 6.86 10.50 16.48
N TYR A 325 6.37 10.35 15.25
CA TYR A 325 4.95 10.45 14.91
C TYR A 325 4.07 9.32 15.47
N GLY A 326 4.68 8.20 15.86
CA GLY A 326 3.96 7.05 16.41
C GLY A 326 2.88 6.54 15.46
N VAL A 327 1.95 5.74 16.00
CA VAL A 327 0.85 5.19 15.19
C VAL A 327 -0.07 6.29 14.66
N ARG A 328 -0.34 7.30 15.49
CA ARG A 328 -1.27 8.39 15.15
C ARG A 328 -0.81 9.15 13.91
N GLY A 329 0.42 9.63 13.89
CA GLY A 329 0.89 10.38 12.73
C GLY A 329 1.11 9.52 11.49
N ALA A 330 1.34 8.21 11.66
CA ALA A 330 1.40 7.26 10.53
C ALA A 330 0.04 7.15 9.85
N VAL A 331 -1.02 6.98 10.67
CA VAL A 331 -2.40 6.91 10.20
C VAL A 331 -2.79 8.21 9.50
N ILE A 332 -2.50 9.37 10.09
CA ILE A 332 -2.84 10.65 9.48
C ILE A 332 -2.07 10.84 8.16
N GLY A 333 -0.73 10.72 8.16
CA GLY A 333 0.08 10.93 6.96
C GLY A 333 -0.24 9.98 5.81
N TRP A 334 -0.48 8.70 6.11
CA TRP A 334 -0.89 7.74 5.09
C TRP A 334 -2.31 8.01 4.58
N THR A 335 -3.26 8.34 5.47
CA THR A 335 -4.66 8.59 5.07
C THR A 335 -4.80 9.87 4.27
N ASP A 336 -4.04 10.92 4.63
CA ASP A 336 -4.05 12.20 3.92
C ASP A 336 -3.66 12.02 2.45
N GLY A 337 -2.56 11.31 2.19
CA GLY A 337 -2.16 11.01 0.82
C GLY A 337 -3.07 9.98 0.14
N PHE A 338 -3.57 8.95 0.86
CA PHE A 338 -4.44 7.93 0.27
C PHE A 338 -5.81 8.50 -0.14
N LEU A 339 -6.33 9.50 0.55
CA LEU A 339 -7.63 10.12 0.26
C LEU A 339 -7.53 11.48 -0.42
N GLN A 340 -6.33 11.89 -0.87
CA GLN A 340 -6.10 13.19 -1.47
C GLN A 340 -7.02 13.50 -2.68
N SER A 341 -7.35 12.51 -3.52
CA SER A 341 -8.26 12.73 -4.67
C SER A 341 -9.70 13.03 -4.29
N TRP A 342 -10.10 12.81 -3.04
CA TRP A 342 -11.44 13.15 -2.58
C TRP A 342 -11.61 14.66 -2.40
N GLY A 343 -10.50 15.42 -2.52
CA GLY A 343 -10.48 16.87 -2.59
C GLY A 343 -11.16 17.50 -1.39
N GLU A 344 -12.15 18.35 -1.65
CA GLU A 344 -12.90 19.08 -0.62
C GLU A 344 -13.76 18.17 0.28
N THR A 345 -14.06 16.94 -0.15
CA THR A 345 -14.78 15.97 0.67
C THR A 345 -13.93 15.50 1.85
N TYR A 346 -12.62 15.41 1.66
CA TYR A 346 -11.68 14.91 2.66
C TYR A 346 -10.95 16.07 3.37
N THR A 347 -10.44 17.02 2.60
CA THR A 347 -9.76 18.23 3.10
C THR A 347 -10.53 19.46 2.62
N PRO A 348 -11.48 20.00 3.41
CA PRO A 348 -12.14 21.24 3.05
C PRO A 348 -11.09 22.36 2.98
N LYS A 349 -10.83 22.86 1.77
CA LYS A 349 -10.04 24.07 1.57
C LYS A 349 -10.89 25.24 2.09
N SER A 350 -10.52 25.84 3.22
CA SER A 350 -11.10 27.15 3.53
C SER A 350 -10.41 28.19 2.66
N TYR A 351 -11.22 28.94 1.91
CA TYR A 351 -10.79 30.17 1.24
C TYR A 351 -10.28 31.21 2.24
#